data_AF-A0A9D2T7J5-F1
#
_entry.id   AF-A0A9D2T7J5-F1
#
_cell.length_a   1.000
_cell.length_b   1.000
_cell.length_c   1.000
_cell.angle_alpha   90.00
_cell.angle_beta   90.00
_cell.angle_gamma   90.00
#
_symmetry.space_group_name_H-M   'P 1'
#
loop_
_entity.id
_entity.type
_entity.pdbx_description
1 polymer ?
#
loop_
_entity_poly.entity_id
_entity_poly.type
_entity_poly.pdbx_seq_one_letter_code
_entity_poly.pdbx_strand_id
1 'polypeptide(L)' 'MRRSKSSRNTELLREERRLRREIERTKGAIDTARNHFEQVVDPMLIDCYIYELNAAQLRYQFLLQNFKKREF' A
#
# COMPACT_ATOMS: atom_id res chain seq x y z
N MET A 1 1.25 -37.90 -12.76
CA MET A 1 1.92 -36.67 -12.29
C MET A 1 0.92 -35.49 -12.29
N ARG A 2 0.25 -35.19 -11.16
CA ARG A 2 -0.77 -34.09 -11.04
C ARG A 2 -0.48 -33.12 -9.86
N ARG A 3 0.76 -33.05 -9.38
CA ARG A 3 1.12 -32.27 -8.17
C ARG A 3 1.47 -30.79 -8.38
N SER A 4 1.60 -30.28 -9.61
CA SER A 4 2.15 -28.92 -9.85
C SER A 4 1.10 -27.78 -9.82
N LYS A 5 -0.16 -28.01 -10.22
CA LYS A 5 -1.16 -26.93 -10.34
C LYS A 5 -1.69 -26.40 -8.99
N SER A 6 -1.76 -27.26 -7.97
CA SER A 6 -2.28 -26.91 -6.64
C SER A 6 -1.31 -26.01 -5.83
N SER A 7 0.00 -26.23 -5.95
CA SER A 7 1.02 -25.41 -5.29
C SER A 7 1.02 -23.98 -5.84
N ARG A 8 0.89 -23.82 -7.16
CA ARG A 8 0.87 -22.51 -7.83
C ARG A 8 -0.34 -21.65 -7.44
N ASN A 9 -1.51 -22.26 -7.29
CA ASN A 9 -2.72 -21.56 -6.87
C ASN A 9 -2.64 -21.10 -5.40
N THR A 10 -2.03 -21.93 -4.55
CA THR A 10 -1.79 -21.57 -3.14
C THR A 10 -0.86 -20.37 -2.99
N GLU A 11 0.15 -20.26 -3.87
CA GLU A 11 1.09 -19.14 -3.90
C GLU A 11 0.43 -17.84 -4.36
N LEU A 12 -0.38 -17.88 -5.43
CA LEU A 12 -1.16 -16.73 -5.90
C LEU A 12 -2.08 -16.16 -4.81
N LEU A 13 -2.80 -17.04 -4.09
CA LEU A 13 -3.66 -16.62 -2.96
C LEU A 13 -2.86 -16.04 -1.78
N ARG A 14 -1.61 -16.47 -1.57
CA ARG A 14 -0.74 -15.89 -0.55
C ARG A 14 -0.27 -14.50 -0.97
N GLU A 15 0.12 -14.33 -2.23
CA GLU A 15 0.53 -13.04 -2.78
C GLU A 15 -0.62 -12.04 -2.77
N GLU A 16 -1.83 -12.45 -3.17
CA GLU A 16 -3.01 -11.59 -3.15
C GLU A 16 -3.33 -11.10 -1.72
N ARG A 17 -3.32 -12.01 -0.74
CA ARG A 17 -3.49 -11.64 0.68
C ARG A 17 -2.38 -10.74 1.19
N ARG A 18 -1.15 -10.93 0.72
CA ARG A 18 -0.03 -10.02 1.05
C ARG A 18 -0.29 -8.63 0.47
N LEU A 19 -0.67 -8.55 -0.80
CA LEU A 19 -0.94 -7.29 -1.49
C LEU A 19 -2.09 -6.51 -0.84
N ARG A 20 -3.20 -7.19 -0.52
CA ARG A 20 -4.33 -6.58 0.23
C ARG A 20 -3.89 -6.01 1.58
N ARG A 21 -3.06 -6.75 2.33
CA ARG A 21 -2.50 -6.26 3.60
C ARG A 21 -1.59 -5.05 3.42
N GLU A 22 -0.78 -5.02 2.37
CA GLU A 22 0.09 -3.87 2.09
C GLU A 22 -0.71 -2.63 1.68
N ILE A 23 -1.81 -2.80 0.93
CA ILE A 23 -2.74 -1.72 0.59
C ILE A 23 -3.35 -1.13 1.86
N GLU A 24 -3.87 -1.96 2.76
CA GLU A 24 -4.50 -1.49 4.00
C GLU A 24 -3.51 -0.77 4.92
N ARG A 25 -2.30 -1.32 5.06
CA ARG A 25 -1.21 -0.66 5.81
C ARG A 25 -0.85 0.70 5.23
N THR A 26 -0.77 0.78 3.90
CA THR A 26 -0.42 2.04 3.23
C THR A 26 -1.53 3.07 3.41
N LYS A 27 -2.80 2.65 3.37
CA LYS A 27 -3.95 3.52 3.68
C LYS A 27 -3.86 4.09 5.10
N GLY A 28 -3.57 3.24 6.10
CA GLY A 28 -3.36 3.69 7.48
C GLY A 28 -2.19 4.66 7.64
N ALA A 29 -1.10 4.47 6.89
CA ALA A 29 0.03 5.41 6.86
C ALA A 29 -0.37 6.77 6.27
N ILE A 30 -1.16 6.79 5.19
CA ILE A 30 -1.70 8.03 4.61
C ILE A 30 -2.57 8.77 5.64
N ASP A 31 -3.48 8.06 6.30
CA ASP A 31 -4.38 8.68 7.29
C ASP A 31 -3.58 9.23 8.49
N THR A 32 -2.55 8.51 8.94
CA THR A 32 -1.65 8.96 10.01
C THR A 32 -0.87 10.21 9.62
N ALA A 33 -0.22 10.20 8.45
CA ALA A 33 0.54 11.34 7.95
C ALA A 33 -0.37 12.56 7.71
N ARG A 34 -1.60 12.36 7.21
CA ARG A 34 -2.58 13.44 7.06
C ARG A 34 -2.98 14.04 8.40
N ASN A 35 -3.26 13.21 9.40
CA ASN A 35 -3.60 13.70 10.74
C ASN A 35 -2.45 14.52 11.35
N HIS A 36 -1.21 14.07 11.19
CA HIS A 36 -0.04 14.83 11.66
C HIS A 36 0.14 16.14 10.89
N PHE A 37 -0.07 16.13 9.57
CA PHE A 37 -0.03 17.34 8.75
C PHE A 37 -1.08 18.38 9.18
N GLU A 38 -2.30 17.95 9.50
CA GLU A 38 -3.37 18.86 9.95
C GLU A 38 -3.08 19.49 11.32
N GLN A 39 -2.30 18.79 12.16
CA GLN A 39 -1.97 19.24 13.52
C GLN A 39 -0.62 19.96 13.62
N VAL A 40 0.19 19.96 12.55
CA VAL A 40 1.52 20.55 12.58
C VAL A 40 1.43 22.08 12.63
N VAL A 41 2.14 22.66 13.60
CA VAL A 41 2.29 24.12 13.73
C VAL A 41 3.71 24.57 13.40
N ASP A 42 4.65 23.63 13.33
CA ASP A 42 6.04 23.88 12.96
C ASP A 42 6.18 23.98 11.43
N PRO A 43 6.54 25.16 10.89
CA PRO A 43 6.72 25.36 9.46
C PRO A 43 7.78 24.46 8.83
N MET A 44 8.80 24.05 9.59
CA MET A 44 9.87 23.18 9.09
C MET A 44 9.41 21.74 8.86
N LEU A 45 8.32 21.33 9.52
CA LEU A 45 7.76 19.98 9.40
C LEU A 45 6.66 19.88 8.34
N ILE A 46 6.11 21.01 7.88
CA ILE A 46 5.10 21.06 6.81
C ILE A 46 5.63 20.35 5.56
N ASP A 47 6.83 20.69 5.12
CA ASP A 47 7.44 20.09 3.93
C ASP A 47 7.69 18.59 4.13
N CYS A 48 8.17 18.17 5.31
CA CYS A 48 8.38 16.77 5.64
C CYS A 48 7.09 15.96 5.46
N TYR A 49 5.97 16.46 5.98
CA TYR A 49 4.68 15.79 5.87
C TYR A 49 4.10 15.83 4.44
N ILE A 50 4.35 16.89 3.66
CA ILE A 50 3.99 16.92 2.23
C ILE A 50 4.71 15.78 1.49
N TYR A 51 6.03 15.63 1.70
CA TYR A 51 6.79 14.55 1.07
C TYR A 51 6.35 13.18 1.56
N GLU A 52 6.09 13.01 2.85
CA GLU A 52 5.62 11.75 3.42
C GLU A 52 4.26 11.35 2.85
N LEU A 53 3.32 12.30 2.78
CA LEU A 53 1.98 12.07 2.23
C LEU A 53 2.06 11.68 0.75
N ASN A 54 2.85 12.41 -0.04
CA ASN A 54 3.04 12.12 -1.47
C ASN A 54 3.68 10.74 -1.68
N ALA A 55 4.71 10.40 -0.91
CA ALA A 55 5.34 9.08 -0.98
C ALA A 55 4.36 7.95 -0.63
N ALA A 56 3.54 8.13 0.41
CA ALA A 56 2.54 7.16 0.80
C ALA A 56 1.43 7.02 -0.27
N GLN A 57 1.00 8.12 -0.88
CA GLN A 57 0.02 8.12 -1.98
C GLN A 57 0.55 7.43 -3.24
N LEU A 58 1.80 7.70 -3.64
CA LEU A 58 2.44 7.03 -4.78
C LEU A 58 2.55 5.52 -4.55
N ARG A 59 2.95 5.12 -3.34
CA ARG A 59 2.98 3.70 -2.94
C ARG A 59 1.59 3.08 -3.05
N TYR A 60 0.56 3.76 -2.57
CA TYR A 60 -0.82 3.28 -2.63
C TYR A 60 -1.29 3.09 -4.07
N GLN A 61 -1.04 4.08 -4.95
CA GLN A 61 -1.37 3.97 -6.37
C GLN A 61 -0.67 2.79 -7.05
N PHE A 62 0.62 2.59 -6.78
CA PHE A 62 1.37 1.44 -7.30
C PHE A 62 0.77 0.10 -6.85
N LEU A 63 0.44 -0.03 -5.57
CA LEU A 63 -0.16 -1.26 -5.03
C LEU A 63 -1.54 -1.53 -5.65
N LEU A 64 -2.37 -0.50 -5.83
CA LEU A 64 -3.67 -0.63 -6.49
C LEU A 64 -3.54 -1.04 -7.97
N GLN A 65 -2.58 -0.47 -8.69
CA GLN A 65 -2.31 -0.88 -10.07
C GLN A 65 -1.89 -2.35 -10.16
N ASN A 66 -1.01 -2.80 -9.25
CA ASN A 66 -0.60 -4.20 -9.19
C ASN A 66 -1.74 -5.13 -8.81
N PHE A 67 -2.66 -4.68 -7.96
CA PHE A 67 -3.83 -5.44 -7.58
C PHE A 67 -4.78 -5.63 -8.78
N LYS A 68 -5.07 -4.54 -9.51
CA LYS A 68 -5.89 -4.59 -10.73
C LYS A 68 -5.29 -5.50 -11.81
N LYS A 69 -3.98 -5.44 -12.04
CA LYS A 69 -3.27 -6.31 -12.99
C LYS A 69 -3.31 -7.81 -12.66
N ARG A 70 -3.81 -8.18 -11.47
CA ARG A 70 -3.94 -9.56 -11.04
C ARG A 70 -5.39 -10.05 -11.07
N GLU A 71 -6.37 -9.13 -11.06
CA GLU A 71 -7.79 -9.48 -11.23
C GLU A 71 -8.19 -9.68 -12.71
N PHE A 72 -7.37 -9.18 -13.64
CA PHE A 72 -7.52 -9.31 -15.10
C PHE A 72 -6.27 -9.96 -15.70
#